data_AF-A0A0M8VVJ7-F1
#
_entry.id   AF-A0A0M8VVJ7-F1
#
_cell.length_a   1.000
_cell.length_b   1.000
_cell.length_c   1.000
_cell.angle_alpha   90.00
_cell.angle_beta   90.00
_cell.angle_gamma   90.00
#
_symmetry.space_group_name_H-M   'P 1'
#
loop_
_entity.id
_entity.type
_entity.pdbx_description
1 polymer ?
#
loop_
_entity_poly.entity_id
_entity_poly.type
_entity_poly.pdbx_seq_one_letter_code
_entity_poly.pdbx_strand_id
1 'polypeptide(L)'
;MTNWPSDLPVLTIHAADEVRVGWDEEPLKDGAVAVDGHRVAAVGPFTEVTERFPGARVRQWPGGVLGPALVHEGPLPDAPTPRERVHAVLKGGAVAVLEAYVPSSDLRSAAERNEVVVLRHTRTPAIAEGARADLAVFDGEGLCVATVCAGRLVHRRR
;
A
#
# COMPACT_ATOMS: atom_id res chain seq x y z
N MET A 1 -15.62 7.74 -34.40
CA MET A 1 -14.30 7.17 -34.07
C MET A 1 -13.65 8.10 -33.07
N THR A 2 -13.96 7.93 -31.80
CA THR A 2 -13.45 8.81 -30.74
C THR A 2 -12.13 8.23 -30.26
N ASN A 3 -11.05 8.94 -30.56
CA ASN A 3 -9.69 8.57 -30.19
C ASN A 3 -9.55 8.74 -28.66
N TRP A 4 -9.73 7.66 -27.90
CA TRP A 4 -9.48 7.66 -26.47
C TRP A 4 -7.97 7.61 -26.26
N PRO A 5 -7.35 8.57 -25.55
CA PRO A 5 -5.92 8.50 -25.28
C PRO A 5 -5.63 7.19 -24.55
N SER A 6 -4.78 6.35 -25.16
CA SER A 6 -4.38 5.03 -24.67
C SER A 6 -3.46 5.07 -23.44
N ASP A 7 -3.48 6.19 -22.72
CA ASP A 7 -2.58 6.55 -21.63
C ASP A 7 -3.34 6.75 -20.32
N LEU A 8 -4.54 6.16 -20.20
CA LEU A 8 -5.13 6.00 -18.88
C LEU A 8 -4.15 5.15 -18.05
N PRO A 9 -3.62 5.65 -16.92
CA PRO A 9 -2.93 4.79 -15.97
C PRO A 9 -3.82 3.57 -15.71
N VAL A 10 -3.26 2.37 -15.81
CA VAL A 10 -4.02 1.13 -15.64
C VAL A 10 -4.49 1.07 -14.19
N LEU A 11 -5.69 1.59 -13.95
CA LEU A 11 -6.37 1.55 -12.66
C LEU A 11 -6.38 0.10 -12.18
N THR A 12 -5.89 -0.11 -10.96
CA THR A 12 -5.79 -1.43 -10.36
C THR A 12 -6.72 -1.52 -9.16
N ILE A 13 -7.60 -2.51 -9.16
CA ILE A 13 -8.44 -2.86 -8.02
C ILE A 13 -7.70 -3.92 -7.21
N HIS A 14 -7.43 -3.63 -5.95
CA HIS A 14 -6.95 -4.62 -4.98
C HIS A 14 -8.16 -5.10 -4.16
N ALA A 15 -8.50 -6.38 -4.26
CA ALA A 15 -9.63 -6.98 -3.57
C ALA A 15 -9.16 -8.06 -2.59
N ALA A 16 -9.85 -8.18 -1.47
CA ALA A 16 -9.54 -9.13 -0.40
C ALA A 16 -10.83 -9.52 0.33
N ASP A 17 -10.79 -10.62 1.07
CA ASP A 17 -11.94 -11.11 1.85
C ASP A 17 -12.33 -10.09 2.93
N GLU A 18 -11.35 -9.35 3.44
CA GLU A 18 -11.54 -8.21 4.34
C GLU A 18 -10.73 -6.99 3.88
N VAL A 19 -11.39 -5.82 3.86
CA VAL A 19 -10.74 -4.51 3.67
C VAL A 19 -11.00 -3.63 4.88
N ARG A 20 -9.93 -3.10 5.48
CA ARG A 20 -9.99 -2.13 6.58
C ARG A 20 -9.55 -0.75 6.08
N VAL A 21 -10.36 0.28 6.28
CA VAL A 21 -9.97 1.67 5.97
C VAL A 21 -9.07 2.25 7.06
N GLY A 22 -9.23 1.81 8.30
CA GLY A 22 -8.31 1.98 9.43
C GLY A 22 -8.23 0.67 10.20
N TRP A 23 -7.07 0.37 10.83
CA TRP A 23 -6.88 -0.93 11.49
C TRP A 23 -7.83 -1.16 12.68
N ASP A 24 -8.25 -0.09 13.34
CA ASP A 24 -9.18 -0.10 14.48
C ASP A 24 -10.67 -0.04 14.07
N GLU A 25 -10.95 0.00 12.75
CA GLU A 25 -12.32 0.10 12.22
C GLU A 25 -12.88 -1.28 11.82
N GLU A 26 -14.20 -1.38 11.71
CA GLU A 26 -14.87 -2.61 11.26
C GLU A 26 -14.50 -2.91 9.79
N PRO A 27 -14.06 -4.13 9.46
CA PRO A 27 -13.70 -4.48 8.10
C PRO A 27 -14.92 -4.55 7.17
N LEU A 28 -14.75 -4.06 5.95
CA LEU A 28 -15.61 -4.37 4.83
C LEU A 28 -15.36 -5.82 4.39
N LYS A 29 -16.39 -6.66 4.45
CA LYS A 29 -16.35 -8.01 3.88
C LYS A 29 -16.42 -7.93 2.36
N ASP A 30 -15.65 -8.79 1.69
CA ASP A 30 -15.53 -8.83 0.23
C ASP A 30 -15.24 -7.44 -0.36
N GLY A 31 -14.32 -6.72 0.28
CA GLY A 31 -14.02 -5.34 -0.04
C GLY A 31 -12.96 -5.18 -1.14
N ALA A 32 -12.85 -3.96 -1.66
CA ALA A 32 -11.80 -3.59 -2.59
C ALA A 32 -11.38 -2.12 -2.46
N VAL A 33 -10.15 -1.86 -2.92
CA VAL A 33 -9.58 -0.52 -3.07
C VAL A 33 -9.15 -0.33 -4.51
N ALA A 34 -9.72 0.66 -5.17
CA ALA A 34 -9.30 1.10 -6.49
C ALA A 34 -8.13 2.09 -6.37
N VAL A 35 -7.08 1.84 -7.14
CA VAL A 35 -5.87 2.67 -7.18
C VAL A 35 -5.67 3.22 -8.58
N ASP A 36 -5.65 4.54 -8.67
CA ASP A 36 -5.36 5.29 -9.89
C ASP A 36 -4.03 6.02 -9.74
N GLY A 37 -3.02 5.57 -10.50
CA GLY A 37 -1.65 6.05 -10.40
C GLY A 37 -1.10 5.88 -8.98
N HIS A 38 -1.05 6.98 -8.23
CA HIS A 38 -0.50 7.06 -6.87
C HIS A 38 -1.57 7.38 -5.81
N ARG A 39 -2.85 7.34 -6.19
CA ARG A 39 -3.99 7.75 -5.38
C ARG A 39 -5.03 6.66 -5.25
N VAL A 40 -5.72 6.65 -4.11
CA VAL A 40 -6.93 5.85 -3.92
C VAL A 40 -8.07 6.53 -4.68
N ALA A 41 -8.65 5.81 -5.64
CA ALA A 41 -9.77 6.28 -6.44
C ALA A 41 -11.13 5.93 -5.81
N ALA A 42 -11.22 4.80 -5.11
CA ALA A 42 -12.38 4.39 -4.32
C ALA A 42 -12.00 3.31 -3.31
N VAL A 43 -12.84 3.16 -2.28
CA VAL A 43 -12.86 2.00 -1.37
C VAL A 43 -14.32 1.61 -1.12
N GLY A 44 -14.61 0.31 -1.10
CA GLY A 44 -15.98 -0.17 -0.91
C GLY A 44 -16.12 -1.67 -1.18
N PRO A 45 -17.36 -2.19 -1.26
CA PRO A 45 -17.61 -3.56 -1.69
C PRO A 45 -17.01 -3.83 -3.07
N PHE A 46 -16.46 -5.03 -3.27
CA PHE A 46 -15.78 -5.38 -4.52
C PHE A 46 -16.66 -5.18 -5.76
N THR A 47 -17.93 -5.57 -5.68
CA THR A 47 -18.89 -5.42 -6.79
C THR A 47 -19.08 -3.96 -7.18
N GLU A 48 -19.38 -3.08 -6.21
CA GLU A 48 -19.58 -1.64 -6.44
C GLU A 48 -18.32 -0.98 -7.02
N VAL A 49 -17.14 -1.34 -6.51
CA VAL A 49 -15.87 -0.81 -7.03
C VAL A 49 -15.62 -1.28 -8.46
N THR A 50 -15.89 -2.55 -8.79
CA THR A 50 -15.72 -3.05 -10.18
C THR A 50 -16.72 -2.47 -11.16
N GLU A 51 -17.96 -2.21 -10.72
CA GLU A 51 -18.98 -1.53 -11.53
C GLU A 51 -18.61 -0.08 -11.82
N ARG A 52 -18.03 0.62 -10.83
CA ARG A 52 -17.55 2.01 -10.98
C ARG A 52 -16.34 2.11 -11.92
N PHE A 53 -15.49 1.08 -11.97
CA PHE A 53 -14.27 1.06 -12.78
C PHE A 53 -14.21 -0.18 -13.70
N PRO A 54 -15.09 -0.24 -14.72
CA PRO A 54 -15.12 -1.38 -15.63
C PRO A 54 -13.80 -1.49 -16.41
N GLY A 55 -13.28 -2.72 -16.54
CA GLY A 55 -12.04 -2.99 -17.26
C GLY A 55 -10.76 -2.71 -16.48
N ALA A 56 -10.87 -2.23 -15.23
CA ALA A 56 -9.73 -2.11 -14.33
C ALA A 56 -9.05 -3.45 -14.10
N ARG A 57 -7.73 -3.43 -13.93
CA ARG A 57 -6.98 -4.64 -13.59
C ARG A 57 -7.34 -5.07 -12.17
N VAL A 58 -7.84 -6.28 -12.00
CA VAL A 58 -8.14 -6.82 -10.67
C VAL A 58 -6.96 -7.64 -10.13
N ARG A 59 -6.61 -7.41 -8.87
CA ARG A 59 -5.69 -8.22 -8.07
C ARG A 59 -6.44 -8.71 -6.84
N GLN A 60 -6.65 -10.01 -6.76
CA GLN A 60 -7.28 -10.64 -5.61
C GLN A 60 -6.24 -11.17 -4.64
N TRP A 61 -6.53 -11.04 -3.35
CA TRP A 61 -5.71 -11.51 -2.23
C TRP A 61 -6.55 -12.44 -1.34
N PRO A 62 -6.81 -13.68 -1.78
CA PRO A 62 -7.67 -14.61 -1.05
C PRO A 62 -7.05 -14.98 0.31
N GLY A 63 -7.87 -15.06 1.35
CA GLY A 63 -7.44 -15.32 2.73
C GLY A 63 -6.65 -14.18 3.36
N GLY A 64 -6.54 -13.02 2.68
CA GLY A 64 -5.81 -11.86 3.15
C GLY A 64 -6.73 -10.78 3.72
N VAL A 65 -6.18 -10.00 4.65
CA VAL A 65 -6.77 -8.74 5.14
C VAL A 65 -6.00 -7.59 4.51
N LEU A 66 -6.69 -6.80 3.68
CA LEU A 66 -6.14 -5.59 3.08
C LEU A 66 -6.45 -4.39 3.97
N GLY A 67 -5.46 -3.53 4.19
CA GLY A 67 -5.66 -2.28 4.91
C GLY A 67 -4.57 -1.25 4.63
N PRO A 68 -4.54 -0.13 5.36
CA PRO A 68 -3.52 0.89 5.15
C PRO A 68 -2.14 0.33 5.49
N ALA A 69 -1.14 0.65 4.65
CA ALA A 69 0.23 0.26 4.93
C ALA A 69 0.74 0.89 6.24
N LEU A 70 1.64 0.18 6.93
CA LEU A 70 2.09 0.51 8.27
C LEU A 70 3.12 1.65 8.30
N VAL A 71 3.27 2.25 9.48
CA VAL A 71 4.46 3.01 9.87
C VAL A 71 5.40 2.07 10.60
N HIS A 72 6.67 2.02 10.20
CA HIS A 72 7.71 1.30 10.92
C HIS A 72 8.30 2.20 12.00
N GLU A 73 7.94 1.91 13.25
CA GLU A 73 8.21 2.76 14.42
C GLU A 73 9.48 2.38 15.21
N GLY A 74 10.35 1.58 14.61
CA GLY A 74 11.61 1.13 15.24
C GLY A 74 12.82 1.31 14.33
N PRO A 75 14.01 0.89 14.80
CA PRO A 75 15.19 0.79 13.96
C PRO A 75 14.88 -0.02 12.69
N LEU A 76 15.39 0.41 11.54
CA LEU A 76 15.22 -0.35 10.31
C LEU A 76 15.90 -1.72 10.45
N PRO A 77 15.32 -2.79 9.89
CA PRO A 77 15.93 -4.12 9.92
C PRO A 77 17.36 -4.10 9.41
N ASP A 78 18.23 -4.92 10.01
CA ASP A 78 19.63 -4.98 9.60
C ASP A 78 19.76 -5.58 8.18
N ALA A 79 20.52 -4.90 7.33
CA ALA A 79 20.83 -5.35 5.99
C ALA A 79 22.11 -4.66 5.47
N PRO A 80 22.80 -5.25 4.48
CA PRO A 80 24.10 -4.77 4.01
C PRO A 80 24.07 -3.33 3.47
N THR A 81 22.99 -2.93 2.80
CA THR A 81 22.88 -1.59 2.19
C THR A 81 21.65 -0.80 2.67
N PRO A 82 21.70 0.55 2.65
CA PRO A 82 20.54 1.40 2.95
C PRO A 82 19.29 1.03 2.16
N ARG A 83 19.44 0.69 0.88
CA ARG A 83 18.34 0.24 0.02
C ARG A 83 17.72 -1.06 0.51
N GLU A 84 18.54 -2.04 0.88
CA GLU A 84 18.04 -3.33 1.37
C GLU A 84 17.33 -3.19 2.73
N ARG A 85 17.79 -2.28 3.60
CA ARG A 85 17.11 -1.96 4.86
C ARG A 85 15.71 -1.40 4.60
N VAL A 86 15.59 -0.44 3.67
CA VAL A 86 14.29 0.10 3.24
C VAL A 86 13.42 -0.99 2.59
N HIS A 87 14.00 -1.87 1.78
CA HIS A 87 13.26 -3.00 1.20
C HIS A 87 12.77 -3.98 2.26
N ALA A 88 13.50 -4.18 3.36
CA ALA A 88 13.03 -5.00 4.47
C ALA A 88 11.80 -4.41 5.16
N VAL A 89 11.74 -3.07 5.32
CA VAL A 89 10.53 -2.37 5.80
C VAL A 89 9.34 -2.61 4.87
N LEU A 90 9.55 -2.45 3.56
CA LEU A 90 8.52 -2.72 2.55
C LEU A 90 8.04 -4.17 2.59
N LYS A 91 8.92 -5.15 2.80
CA LYS A 91 8.53 -6.57 2.96
C LYS A 91 7.66 -6.82 4.20
N GLY A 92 7.71 -5.94 5.19
CA GLY A 92 6.88 -5.99 6.39
C GLY A 92 5.53 -5.28 6.27
N GLY A 93 5.18 -4.73 5.10
CA GLY A 93 3.92 -4.01 4.93
C GLY A 93 3.96 -2.54 5.34
N ALA A 94 5.14 -2.01 5.67
CA ALA A 94 5.30 -0.61 6.04
C ALA A 94 5.80 0.24 4.86
N VAL A 95 5.28 1.46 4.72
CA VAL A 95 5.68 2.42 3.67
C VAL A 95 6.06 3.79 4.24
N ALA A 96 6.16 3.87 5.57
CA ALA A 96 6.70 5.02 6.28
C ALA A 96 7.65 4.57 7.37
N VAL A 97 8.62 5.41 7.70
CA VAL A 97 9.60 5.22 8.78
C VAL A 97 9.72 6.51 9.59
N LEU A 98 10.17 6.44 10.83
CA LEU A 98 10.42 7.65 11.63
C LEU A 98 11.82 8.21 11.37
N GLU A 99 11.92 9.54 11.30
CA GLU A 99 13.16 10.30 11.09
C GLU A 99 14.26 9.90 12.09
N ALA A 100 13.87 9.64 13.34
CA ALA A 100 14.76 9.19 14.41
C ALA A 100 15.55 7.90 14.07
N TYR A 101 15.02 7.06 13.17
CA TYR A 101 15.64 5.79 12.76
C TYR A 101 16.29 5.83 11.38
N VAL A 102 16.29 6.98 10.71
CA VAL A 102 16.98 7.20 9.42
C VAL A 102 17.95 8.39 9.49
N PRO A 103 18.95 8.36 10.38
CA PRO A 103 19.79 9.53 10.65
C PRO A 103 20.75 9.89 9.50
N SER A 104 21.07 8.96 8.61
CA SER A 104 22.03 9.19 7.50
C SER A 104 21.36 9.70 6.22
N SER A 105 22.10 10.50 5.45
CA SER A 105 21.65 10.97 4.12
C SER A 105 21.39 9.83 3.15
N ASP A 106 22.14 8.74 3.25
CA ASP A 106 22.01 7.58 2.35
C ASP A 106 20.73 6.79 2.63
N LEU A 107 20.33 6.67 3.91
CA LEU A 107 19.05 6.09 4.28
C LEU A 107 17.89 6.96 3.84
N ARG A 108 17.98 8.29 4.01
CA ARG A 108 16.97 9.23 3.52
C ARG A 108 16.82 9.16 1.99
N SER A 109 17.94 9.13 1.27
CA SER A 109 17.95 8.99 -0.19
C SER A 109 17.38 7.64 -0.64
N ALA A 110 17.66 6.57 0.10
CA ALA A 110 17.08 5.25 -0.17
C ALA A 110 15.56 5.24 0.07
N ALA A 111 15.07 5.87 1.14
CA ALA A 111 13.65 5.99 1.41
C ALA A 111 12.94 6.77 0.30
N GLU A 112 13.46 7.95 -0.06
CA GLU A 112 12.93 8.80 -1.14
C GLU A 112 12.82 8.04 -2.48
N ARG A 113 13.91 7.40 -2.92
CA ARG A 113 13.92 6.63 -4.18
C ARG A 113 12.93 5.46 -4.20
N ASN A 114 12.55 4.95 -3.03
CA ASN A 114 11.58 3.86 -2.89
C ASN A 114 10.22 4.36 -2.42
N GLU A 115 9.96 5.67 -2.45
CA GLU A 115 8.69 6.26 -2.06
C GLU A 115 8.32 5.98 -0.58
N VAL A 116 9.28 5.63 0.27
CA VAL A 116 9.03 5.44 1.71
C VAL A 116 9.04 6.81 2.39
N VAL A 117 7.94 7.14 3.05
CA VAL A 117 7.77 8.44 3.72
C VAL A 117 8.59 8.47 5.00
N VAL A 118 9.38 9.53 5.19
CA VAL A 118 10.08 9.78 6.46
C VAL A 118 9.25 10.75 7.29
N LEU A 119 8.74 10.27 8.43
CA LEU A 119 7.86 11.04 9.32
C LEU A 119 8.62 11.53 10.56
N ARG A 120 8.28 12.72 11.04
CA ARG A 120 8.81 13.24 12.31
C ARG A 120 8.22 12.52 13.53
N HIS A 121 6.94 12.16 13.44
CA HIS A 121 6.18 11.49 14.50
C HIS A 121 5.31 10.40 13.86
N THR A 122 4.92 9.40 14.66
CA THR A 122 3.95 8.40 14.19
C THR A 122 2.59 9.05 13.92
N ARG A 123 1.79 8.36 13.11
CA ARG A 123 0.41 8.69 12.79
C ARG A 123 -0.37 7.41 12.56
N THR A 124 -1.66 7.40 12.89
CA THR A 124 -2.55 6.29 12.54
C THR A 124 -2.74 6.25 11.02
N PRO A 125 -2.36 5.15 10.34
CA PRO A 125 -2.58 5.01 8.90
C PRO A 125 -4.07 4.84 8.57
N ALA A 126 -4.52 5.42 7.46
CA ALA A 126 -5.87 5.26 6.95
C ALA A 126 -5.91 5.28 5.42
N ILE A 127 -6.87 4.56 4.85
CA ILE A 127 -7.24 4.59 3.43
C ILE A 127 -8.40 5.58 3.28
N ALA A 128 -8.23 6.56 2.40
CA ALA A 128 -9.29 7.50 2.04
C ALA A 128 -9.22 7.83 0.55
N GLU A 129 -10.37 8.08 -0.08
CA GLU A 129 -10.40 8.55 -1.47
C GLU A 129 -9.56 9.82 -1.65
N GLY A 130 -8.79 9.90 -2.73
CA GLY A 130 -7.86 11.00 -3.00
C GLY A 130 -6.58 11.00 -2.16
N ALA A 131 -6.45 10.10 -1.16
CA ALA A 131 -5.21 9.94 -0.42
C ALA A 131 -4.16 9.17 -1.25
N ARG A 132 -2.91 9.18 -0.78
CA ARG A 132 -1.83 8.37 -1.35
C ARG A 132 -2.18 6.88 -1.22
N ALA A 133 -1.99 6.13 -2.31
CA ALA A 133 -2.28 4.70 -2.36
C ALA A 133 -1.20 3.87 -1.64
N ASP A 134 -1.32 3.82 -0.33
CA ASP A 134 -0.41 3.11 0.58
C ASP A 134 -1.18 1.96 1.26
N LEU A 135 -1.02 0.75 0.72
CA LEU A 135 -1.81 -0.42 1.12
C LEU A 135 -0.89 -1.57 1.54
N ALA A 136 -1.33 -2.37 2.51
CA ALA A 136 -0.70 -3.63 2.86
C ALA A 136 -1.75 -4.73 2.93
N VAL A 137 -1.31 -5.95 2.64
CA VAL A 137 -2.13 -7.16 2.78
C VAL A 137 -1.41 -8.08 3.74
N PHE A 138 -2.13 -8.58 4.74
CA PHE A 138 -1.63 -9.55 5.71
C PHE A 138 -2.41 -10.85 5.61
N ASP A 139 -1.77 -11.98 5.88
CA ASP A 139 -2.47 -13.27 6.01
C ASP A 139 -3.07 -13.43 7.42
N GLY A 140 -3.71 -14.57 7.67
CA GLY A 140 -4.31 -14.90 8.97
C GLY A 140 -3.32 -15.01 10.14
N GLU A 141 -2.01 -15.06 9.87
CA GLU A 141 -0.96 -15.03 10.89
C GLU A 141 -0.40 -13.62 11.12
N GLY A 142 -0.93 -12.62 10.39
CA GLY A 142 -0.45 -11.24 10.44
C GLY A 142 0.85 -11.02 9.65
N LEU A 143 1.28 -11.97 8.83
CA LEU A 143 2.47 -11.81 7.99
C LEU A 143 2.11 -11.08 6.69
N CYS A 144 2.96 -10.14 6.30
CA CYS A 144 2.75 -9.37 5.08
C CYS A 144 2.81 -10.27 3.83
N VAL A 145 1.75 -10.21 3.04
CA VAL A 145 1.58 -10.87 1.74
C VAL A 145 1.91 -9.91 0.61
N ALA A 146 1.52 -8.64 0.73
CA ALA A 146 1.75 -7.65 -0.31
C ALA A 146 1.86 -6.23 0.26
N THR A 147 2.58 -5.38 -0.46
CA THR A 147 2.73 -3.96 -0.10
C THR A 147 2.64 -3.12 -1.36
N VAL A 148 1.74 -2.15 -1.32
CA VAL A 148 1.54 -1.12 -2.33
C VAL A 148 2.03 0.20 -1.75
N CYS A 149 3.03 0.80 -2.39
CA CYS A 149 3.64 2.06 -1.97
C CYS A 149 3.47 3.09 -3.09
N ALA A 150 2.77 4.19 -2.83
CA ALA A 150 2.36 5.16 -3.86
C ALA A 150 1.72 4.49 -5.10
N GLY A 151 0.83 3.52 -4.86
CA GLY A 151 0.11 2.79 -5.90
C GLY A 151 0.92 1.73 -6.65
N ARG A 152 2.21 1.56 -6.32
CA ARG A 152 3.06 0.51 -6.91
C ARG A 152 3.10 -0.71 -6.02
N LEU A 153 2.78 -1.89 -6.55
CA LEU A 153 3.00 -3.17 -5.87
C LEU A 153 4.51 -3.45 -5.76
N VAL A 154 5.12 -3.07 -4.64
CA VAL A 154 6.57 -3.14 -4.39
C VAL A 154 7.01 -4.43 -3.71
N HIS A 155 6.09 -5.09 -3.02
CA HIS A 155 6.29 -6.41 -2.44
C HIS A 155 5.09 -7.31 -2.70
N ARG A 156 5.38 -8.57 -3.00
CA ARG A 156 4.42 -9.67 -3.00
C ARG A 156 5.16 -10.94 -2.58
N ARG A 157 4.68 -11.60 -1.53
CA ARG A 157 5.12 -12.93 -1.12
C ARG A 157 4.71 -13.93 -2.19
N ARG A 158 5.63 -14.83 -2.55
CA ARG A 158 5.38 -15.87 -3.55
C ARG A 158 4.63 -17.02 -2.95
#